data_AF-A0A4Q2V3Z7-F1
#
_entry.id   AF-A0A4Q2V3Z7-F1
#
_cell.length_a   1.000
_cell.length_b   1.000
_cell.length_c   1.000
_cell.angle_alpha   90.00
_cell.angle_beta   90.00
_cell.angle_gamma   90.00
#
_symmetry.space_group_name_H-M   'P 1'
#
loop_
_entity.id
_entity.type
_entity.pdbx_description
1 polymer ?
#
loop_
_entity_poly.entity_id
_entity_poly.type
_entity_poly.pdbx_seq_one_letter_code
_entity_poly.pdbx_strand_id
1 'polypeptide(L)'
;MASSPSSSQATNEDPHGPLTSACQATITLTPQNAEAKLAFTEVVDWLLDVSQADDSQAEKRVQASNHVSTSCRQIRDQQVYRLMKQIQTGHLSSSSPSSSGRDIDTSAGSGTYIHTGCYFIDLSHPPANEFRGWIAGRRSIKTHNDLILCLDNSALHGIRQHHAAFQVHETGRILVQKISDRGVVEVDGDVLGLRELRVLNKHTSSIRLGQLKYQIEYTRFSATQEHSEAISEYIGKFYGHTNPLDISMTPTPALGNTIQIGQWTLSSAGTIGIGGSGRVSVGVNNRGDVVALKRMSVASNNVAIHRRQRILETLTQLADDADEDRIVRLIEVITDDPNAANKSADVWFVLTPFTPKTLAQYKGPFA
;
A
#
# COMPACT_ATOMS: atom_id res chain seq x y z
N MET A 1 -38.02 -23.74 30.00
CA MET A 1 -37.77 -23.41 28.58
C MET A 1 -37.04 -22.08 28.56
N ALA A 2 -35.72 -22.09 28.68
CA ALA A 2 -34.91 -20.88 28.67
C ALA A 2 -34.40 -20.66 27.24
N SER A 3 -34.85 -19.57 26.63
CA SER A 3 -34.45 -19.13 25.30
C SER A 3 -32.96 -18.80 25.29
N SER A 4 -32.19 -19.46 24.43
CA SER A 4 -30.79 -19.10 24.18
C SER A 4 -30.74 -17.76 23.43
N PRO A 5 -29.89 -16.81 23.83
CA PRO A 5 -29.77 -15.54 23.12
C PRO A 5 -29.06 -15.74 21.77
N SER A 6 -29.61 -15.10 20.75
CA SER A 6 -29.03 -14.95 19.41
C SER A 6 -27.64 -14.32 19.50
N SER A 7 -26.63 -15.08 19.07
CA SER A 7 -25.25 -14.61 18.91
C SER A 7 -25.17 -13.64 17.74
N SER A 8 -25.42 -12.37 18.01
CA SER A 8 -25.23 -11.25 17.09
C SER A 8 -24.28 -10.25 17.73
N GLN A 9 -23.00 -10.62 17.78
CA GLN A 9 -21.84 -9.74 17.88
C GLN A 9 -20.60 -10.64 17.83
N ALA A 10 -20.22 -11.09 16.63
CA ALA A 10 -18.84 -11.49 16.42
C ALA A 10 -18.02 -10.20 16.56
N THR A 11 -17.26 -10.08 17.63
CA THR A 11 -16.19 -9.07 17.72
C THR A 11 -15.32 -9.25 16.49
N ASN A 12 -15.26 -8.22 15.63
CA ASN A 12 -14.25 -8.16 14.58
C ASN A 12 -12.90 -8.28 15.29
N GLU A 13 -12.27 -9.45 15.20
CA GLU A 13 -10.92 -9.64 15.72
C GLU A 13 -10.03 -8.62 14.99
N ASP A 14 -9.43 -7.71 15.76
CA ASP A 14 -8.49 -6.73 15.22
C ASP A 14 -7.27 -7.50 14.71
N PRO A 15 -7.05 -7.56 13.38
CA PRO A 15 -5.93 -8.34 12.82
C PRO A 15 -4.57 -7.75 13.21
N HIS A 16 -4.54 -6.57 13.83
CA HIS A 16 -3.36 -5.89 14.36
C HIS A 16 -3.31 -5.89 15.89
N GLY A 17 -4.15 -6.68 16.55
CA GLY A 17 -4.15 -6.78 18.00
C GLY A 17 -2.78 -7.22 18.54
N PRO A 18 -2.40 -6.82 19.76
CA PRO A 18 -1.08 -7.10 20.34
C PRO A 18 -0.78 -8.60 20.52
N LEU A 19 -1.79 -9.46 20.39
CA LEU A 19 -1.68 -10.91 20.52
C LEU A 19 -1.69 -11.64 19.17
N THR A 20 -1.71 -10.91 18.05
CA THR A 20 -1.72 -11.49 16.71
C THR A 20 -0.29 -11.68 16.19
N SER A 21 -0.07 -12.63 15.28
CA SER A 21 1.24 -12.80 14.62
C SER A 21 1.63 -11.60 13.75
N ALA A 22 0.67 -10.75 13.38
CA ALA A 22 0.89 -9.54 12.60
C ALA A 22 1.06 -8.26 13.45
N CYS A 23 1.26 -8.39 14.77
CA CYS A 23 1.32 -7.24 15.68
C CYS A 23 2.48 -6.27 15.38
N GLN A 24 3.59 -6.78 14.83
CA GLN A 24 4.77 -6.00 14.41
C GLN A 24 4.85 -5.82 12.88
N ALA A 25 3.81 -6.19 12.13
CA ALA A 25 3.82 -6.03 10.70
C ALA A 25 3.92 -4.56 10.29
N THR A 26 4.58 -4.26 9.17
CA THR A 26 4.56 -2.94 8.51
C THR A 26 3.23 -2.73 7.79
N ILE A 27 2.80 -3.71 6.98
CA ILE A 27 1.49 -3.72 6.31
C ILE A 27 0.81 -5.08 6.43
N THR A 28 -0.51 -5.08 6.32
CA THR A 28 -1.32 -6.30 6.12
C THR A 28 -2.02 -6.27 4.76
N LEU A 29 -2.36 -7.44 4.24
CA LEU A 29 -3.14 -7.65 3.03
C LEU A 29 -4.34 -8.55 3.37
N THR A 30 -5.50 -7.93 3.57
CA THR A 30 -6.73 -8.62 3.98
C THR A 30 -7.59 -9.00 2.76
N PRO A 31 -7.97 -10.27 2.58
CA PRO A 31 -8.84 -10.69 1.46
C PRO A 31 -10.19 -9.97 1.45
N GLN A 32 -10.61 -9.41 0.31
CA GLN A 32 -11.84 -8.62 0.18
C GLN A 32 -12.94 -9.31 -0.64
N ASN A 33 -12.59 -9.93 -1.77
CA ASN A 33 -13.56 -10.63 -2.61
C ASN A 33 -13.59 -12.15 -2.35
N ALA A 34 -14.65 -12.81 -2.85
CA ALA A 34 -14.87 -14.24 -2.67
C ALA A 34 -13.68 -15.09 -3.16
N GLU A 35 -13.07 -14.70 -4.29
CA GLU A 35 -11.90 -15.39 -4.86
C GLU A 35 -10.69 -15.31 -3.92
N ALA A 36 -10.40 -14.13 -3.36
CA ALA A 36 -9.29 -13.95 -2.42
C ALA A 36 -9.54 -14.69 -1.10
N LYS A 37 -10.78 -14.68 -0.59
CA LYS A 37 -11.14 -15.40 0.64
C LYS A 37 -11.04 -16.91 0.47
N LEU A 38 -11.49 -17.43 -0.67
CA LEU A 38 -11.39 -18.86 -0.99
C LEU A 38 -9.92 -19.27 -1.12
N ALA A 39 -9.14 -18.55 -1.93
CA ALA A 39 -7.71 -18.85 -2.12
C ALA A 39 -6.92 -18.73 -0.80
N PHE A 40 -7.24 -17.75 0.05
CA PHE A 40 -6.66 -17.64 1.39
C PHE A 40 -7.03 -18.84 2.26
N THR A 41 -8.29 -19.25 2.27
CA THR A 41 -8.74 -20.42 3.05
C THR A 41 -8.00 -21.68 2.63
N GLU A 42 -7.87 -21.94 1.34
CA GLU A 42 -7.11 -23.08 0.81
C GLU A 42 -5.64 -23.03 1.28
N VAL A 43 -4.99 -21.87 1.20
CA VAL A 43 -3.61 -21.69 1.67
C VAL A 43 -3.49 -21.99 3.16
N VAL A 44 -4.43 -21.51 3.98
CA VAL A 44 -4.45 -21.76 5.43
C VAL A 44 -4.66 -23.25 5.73
N ASP A 45 -5.60 -23.90 5.05
CA ASP A 45 -5.81 -25.35 5.19
C ASP A 45 -4.53 -26.13 4.88
N TRP A 46 -3.78 -25.74 3.83
CA TRP A 46 -2.50 -26.34 3.49
C TRP A 46 -1.40 -26.08 4.53
N LEU A 47 -1.37 -24.89 5.13
CA LEU A 47 -0.43 -24.58 6.22
C LEU A 47 -0.72 -25.43 7.46
N LEU A 48 -1.99 -25.68 7.76
CA LEU A 48 -2.45 -26.48 8.90
C LEU A 48 -2.38 -27.99 8.65
N ASP A 49 -2.26 -28.44 7.40
CA ASP A 49 -2.14 -29.86 7.07
C ASP A 49 -0.75 -30.40 7.40
N VAL A 50 -0.65 -31.01 8.59
CA VAL A 50 0.54 -31.68 9.12
C VAL A 50 0.61 -33.15 8.68
N SER A 51 -0.42 -33.68 8.02
CA SER A 51 -0.66 -35.13 7.99
C SER A 51 0.28 -35.93 7.08
N GLN A 52 1.01 -35.31 6.14
CA GLN A 52 1.88 -36.01 5.16
C GLN A 52 3.05 -35.13 4.66
N ALA A 53 3.70 -34.36 5.54
CA ALA A 53 4.82 -33.49 5.13
C ALA A 53 6.16 -34.24 5.13
N ASP A 54 6.83 -34.32 3.98
CA ASP A 54 8.29 -34.49 3.94
C ASP A 54 8.98 -33.24 4.53
N ASP A 55 10.21 -33.37 5.05
CA ASP A 55 10.94 -32.31 5.75
C ASP A 55 11.01 -31.03 4.90
N SER A 56 11.24 -31.18 3.60
CA SER A 56 11.29 -30.07 2.64
C SER A 56 9.96 -29.31 2.45
N GLN A 57 8.83 -29.97 2.68
CA GLN A 57 7.50 -29.34 2.63
C GLN A 57 7.15 -28.69 3.97
N ALA A 58 7.63 -29.26 5.09
CA ALA A 58 7.47 -28.68 6.41
C ALA A 58 8.18 -27.32 6.49
N GLU A 59 9.43 -27.21 6.03
CA GLU A 59 10.17 -25.95 6.00
C GLU A 59 9.45 -24.86 5.18
N LYS A 60 8.91 -25.22 4.02
CA LYS A 60 8.15 -24.29 3.17
C LYS A 60 6.87 -23.78 3.84
N ARG A 61 6.18 -24.65 4.59
CA ARG A 61 4.99 -24.24 5.36
C ARG A 61 5.38 -23.30 6.50
N VAL A 62 6.45 -23.61 7.24
CA VAL A 62 6.96 -22.74 8.31
C VAL A 62 7.30 -21.36 7.75
N GLN A 63 8.05 -21.30 6.65
CA GLN A 63 8.40 -20.03 6.02
C GLN A 63 7.16 -19.24 5.57
N ALA A 64 6.20 -19.89 4.91
CA ALA A 64 4.97 -19.23 4.48
C ALA A 64 4.10 -18.79 5.67
N SER A 65 4.13 -19.52 6.78
CA SER A 65 3.39 -19.17 7.99
C SER A 65 3.90 -17.89 8.65
N ASN A 66 5.18 -17.51 8.44
CA ASN A 66 5.75 -16.26 8.95
C ASN A 66 5.15 -15.00 8.30
N HIS A 67 4.33 -15.16 7.27
CA HIS A 67 3.67 -14.06 6.56
C HIS A 67 2.14 -14.17 6.56
N VAL A 68 1.58 -15.07 7.37
CA VAL A 68 0.14 -15.33 7.43
C VAL A 68 -0.35 -15.24 8.87
N SER A 69 -1.38 -14.42 9.08
CA SER A 69 -2.12 -14.34 10.34
C SER A 69 -3.53 -14.83 10.12
N THR A 70 -4.00 -15.76 10.96
CA THR A 70 -5.32 -16.39 10.83
C THR A 70 -6.09 -16.30 12.14
N SER A 71 -7.38 -16.02 12.05
CA SER A 71 -8.29 -16.17 13.18
C SER A 71 -8.43 -17.64 13.58
N CYS A 72 -8.59 -17.87 14.88
CA CYS A 72 -8.90 -19.19 15.42
C CYS A 72 -10.31 -19.67 15.04
N ARG A 73 -11.21 -18.78 14.59
CA ARG A 73 -12.61 -19.12 14.29
C ARG A 73 -12.87 -19.04 12.78
N GLN A 74 -13.36 -20.13 12.22
CA GLN A 74 -13.92 -20.11 10.88
C GLN A 74 -15.27 -19.40 10.88
N ILE A 75 -15.54 -18.64 9.81
CA ILE A 75 -16.83 -17.96 9.62
C ILE A 75 -17.55 -18.52 8.41
N ARG A 76 -18.87 -18.31 8.38
CA ARG A 76 -19.70 -18.73 7.25
C ARG A 76 -19.80 -17.62 6.20
N ASP A 77 -19.30 -17.86 4.99
CA ASP A 77 -19.35 -16.88 3.89
C ASP A 77 -20.23 -17.37 2.72
N GLN A 78 -21.26 -16.58 2.40
CA GLN A 78 -22.21 -16.88 1.32
C GLN A 78 -21.65 -16.59 -0.07
N GLN A 79 -20.79 -15.58 -0.21
CA GLN A 79 -20.22 -15.20 -1.50
C GLN A 79 -19.23 -16.26 -1.96
N VAL A 80 -18.40 -16.78 -1.04
CA VAL A 80 -17.52 -17.92 -1.30
C VAL A 80 -18.32 -19.16 -1.67
N TYR A 81 -19.40 -19.46 -0.94
CA TYR A 81 -20.27 -20.60 -1.28
C TYR A 81 -20.87 -20.50 -2.69
N ARG A 82 -21.34 -19.31 -3.09
CA ARG A 82 -21.85 -19.06 -4.45
C ARG A 82 -20.75 -19.25 -5.49
N LEU A 83 -19.55 -18.73 -5.24
CA LEU A 83 -18.39 -18.90 -6.12
C LEU A 83 -18.02 -20.38 -6.29
N MET A 84 -17.94 -21.15 -5.19
CA MET A 84 -17.66 -22.59 -5.25
C MET A 84 -18.70 -23.32 -6.10
N LYS A 85 -19.99 -23.00 -5.92
CA LYS A 85 -21.06 -23.56 -6.77
C LYS A 85 -20.89 -23.19 -8.24
N GLN A 86 -20.54 -21.95 -8.56
CA GLN A 86 -20.32 -21.51 -9.95
C GLN A 86 -19.14 -22.23 -10.60
N ILE A 87 -18.05 -22.42 -9.86
CA ILE A 87 -16.88 -23.19 -10.32
C ILE A 87 -17.29 -24.65 -10.59
N GLN A 88 -18.07 -25.25 -9.68
CA GLN A 88 -18.53 -26.64 -9.81
C GLN A 88 -19.52 -26.86 -10.96
N THR A 89 -20.37 -25.88 -11.27
CA THR A 89 -21.35 -25.97 -12.36
C THR A 89 -20.79 -25.53 -13.72
N GLY A 90 -19.56 -25.02 -13.78
CA GLY A 90 -18.91 -24.61 -15.04
C GLY A 90 -19.47 -23.34 -15.69
N HIS A 91 -20.43 -22.65 -15.05
CA HIS A 91 -20.99 -21.40 -15.54
C HIS A 91 -20.10 -20.19 -15.16
N LEU A 92 -18.96 -20.06 -15.84
CA LEU A 92 -18.06 -18.89 -15.74
C LEU A 92 -18.44 -17.76 -16.74
N SER A 93 -19.54 -17.90 -17.47
CA SER A 93 -19.98 -16.91 -18.47
C SER A 93 -20.80 -15.79 -17.83
N SER A 94 -20.32 -14.56 -18.01
CA SER A 94 -21.00 -13.30 -17.74
C SER A 94 -22.32 -13.21 -18.52
N SER A 95 -23.41 -13.69 -17.94
CA SER A 95 -24.76 -13.39 -18.41
C SER A 95 -25.55 -12.96 -17.19
N SER A 96 -26.00 -11.71 -17.19
CA SER A 96 -26.95 -11.20 -16.20
C SER A 96 -28.11 -12.20 -16.06
N PRO A 97 -28.55 -12.56 -14.84
CA PRO A 97 -29.70 -13.43 -14.71
C PRO A 97 -30.94 -12.64 -15.14
N SER A 98 -31.44 -12.94 -16.34
CA SER A 98 -32.78 -12.56 -16.74
C SER A 98 -33.76 -13.20 -15.75
N SER A 99 -34.63 -12.37 -15.20
CA SER A 99 -35.70 -12.74 -14.29
C SER A 99 -36.56 -13.87 -14.86
N SER A 100 -36.49 -15.05 -14.25
CA SER A 100 -37.59 -16.02 -14.28
C SER A 100 -37.72 -16.65 -12.91
N GLY A 101 -38.74 -16.21 -12.18
CA GLY A 101 -39.02 -16.61 -10.81
C GLY A 101 -39.21 -18.11 -10.68
N ARG A 102 -38.46 -18.69 -9.75
CA ARG A 102 -38.91 -19.76 -8.86
C ARG A 102 -38.33 -19.45 -7.49
N ASP A 103 -39.21 -19.15 -6.55
CA ASP A 103 -38.89 -19.09 -5.13
C ASP A 103 -38.29 -20.44 -4.72
N ILE A 104 -36.98 -20.45 -4.50
CA ILE A 104 -36.29 -21.52 -3.80
C ILE A 104 -35.96 -20.96 -2.42
N ASP A 105 -36.54 -21.61 -1.43
CA ASP A 105 -36.47 -21.33 -0.01
C ASP A 105 -35.25 -20.53 0.44
N THR A 106 -35.56 -19.47 1.17
CA THR A 106 -34.72 -18.73 2.10
C THR A 106 -34.09 -19.69 3.12
N SER A 107 -33.08 -20.46 2.69
CA SER A 107 -32.22 -21.21 3.59
C SER A 107 -31.33 -20.18 4.29
N ALA A 108 -31.84 -19.66 5.41
CA ALA A 108 -31.06 -19.02 6.46
C ALA A 108 -30.04 -20.06 6.98
N GLY A 109 -29.01 -20.32 6.18
CA GLY A 109 -28.13 -21.45 6.40
C GLY A 109 -27.44 -22.02 5.17
N SER A 110 -27.16 -21.23 4.11
CA SER A 110 -26.38 -21.67 2.94
C SER A 110 -25.09 -20.84 2.78
N GLY A 111 -24.02 -21.31 3.40
CA GLY A 111 -22.67 -20.75 3.27
C GLY A 111 -21.62 -21.80 3.65
N THR A 112 -20.39 -21.61 3.17
CA THR A 112 -19.24 -22.48 3.48
C THR A 112 -18.45 -21.85 4.63
N TYR A 113 -17.85 -22.70 5.48
CA TYR A 113 -16.91 -22.25 6.49
C TYR A 113 -15.58 -21.89 5.84
N ILE A 114 -15.09 -20.69 6.12
CA ILE A 114 -13.84 -20.15 5.59
C ILE A 114 -12.95 -19.69 6.74
N HIS A 115 -11.64 -19.71 6.49
CA HIS A 115 -10.67 -19.05 7.37
C HIS A 115 -10.64 -17.55 7.09
N THR A 116 -10.50 -16.76 8.15
CA THR A 116 -10.29 -15.31 8.07
C THR A 116 -8.92 -14.95 8.59
N GLY A 117 -8.41 -13.81 8.13
CA GLY A 117 -7.05 -13.38 8.45
C GLY A 117 -6.50 -12.46 7.38
N CYS A 118 -5.18 -12.35 7.35
CA CYS A 118 -4.47 -11.54 6.39
C CYS A 118 -3.09 -12.14 6.11
N TYR A 119 -2.53 -11.75 4.96
CA TYR A 119 -1.09 -11.79 4.82
C TYR A 119 -0.47 -10.56 5.46
N PHE A 120 0.81 -10.62 5.82
CA PHE A 120 1.49 -9.45 6.36
C PHE A 120 2.97 -9.41 5.96
N ILE A 121 3.51 -8.19 5.92
CA ILE A 121 4.93 -7.91 5.71
C ILE A 121 5.50 -7.34 6.99
N ASP A 122 6.58 -7.93 7.47
CA ASP A 122 7.26 -7.56 8.71
C ASP A 122 8.77 -7.47 8.45
N LEU A 123 9.42 -6.45 9.01
CA LEU A 123 10.86 -6.28 8.91
C LEU A 123 11.63 -7.32 9.75
N SER A 124 11.00 -7.91 10.77
CA SER A 124 11.56 -9.02 11.55
C SER A 124 11.75 -10.30 10.70
N HIS A 125 10.97 -10.42 9.62
CA HIS A 125 11.04 -11.51 8.65
C HIS A 125 11.38 -10.93 7.26
N PRO A 126 12.65 -10.53 7.03
CA PRO A 126 13.07 -9.91 5.78
C PRO A 126 12.84 -10.86 4.59
N PRO A 127 12.71 -10.32 3.38
CA PRO A 127 12.43 -11.15 2.21
C PRO A 127 13.58 -12.10 1.93
N ALA A 128 13.28 -13.27 1.36
CA ALA A 128 14.31 -14.26 1.00
C ALA A 128 15.40 -13.69 0.06
N ASN A 129 15.07 -12.65 -0.70
CA ASN A 129 16.02 -11.86 -1.48
C ASN A 129 15.78 -10.38 -1.24
N GLU A 130 16.69 -9.74 -0.51
CA GLU A 130 16.64 -8.31 -0.17
C GLU A 130 16.50 -7.41 -1.40
N PHE A 131 17.11 -7.77 -2.54
CA PHE A 131 17.01 -6.99 -3.79
C PHE A 131 15.68 -7.13 -4.53
N ARG A 132 14.96 -8.23 -4.31
CA ARG A 132 13.67 -8.48 -4.97
C ARG A 132 12.49 -8.13 -4.07
N GLY A 133 12.67 -8.03 -2.76
CA GLY A 133 11.59 -7.82 -1.82
C GLY A 133 10.75 -9.07 -1.59
N TRP A 134 9.63 -8.92 -0.88
CA TRP A 134 8.70 -10.01 -0.60
C TRP A 134 7.92 -10.34 -1.86
N ILE A 135 8.10 -11.55 -2.37
CA ILE A 135 7.49 -12.01 -3.61
C ILE A 135 6.15 -12.65 -3.33
N ALA A 136 5.12 -12.14 -4.00
CA ALA A 136 3.77 -12.66 -3.93
C ALA A 136 3.40 -13.38 -5.23
N GLY A 137 2.84 -14.59 -5.09
CA GLY A 137 2.43 -15.37 -6.24
C GLY A 137 1.90 -16.75 -5.90
N ARG A 138 1.73 -17.55 -6.93
CA ARG A 138 1.25 -18.93 -6.82
C ARG A 138 2.34 -19.83 -6.25
N ARG A 139 1.96 -20.77 -5.39
CA ARG A 139 2.85 -21.80 -4.86
C ARG A 139 3.58 -22.53 -6.00
N SER A 140 4.88 -22.76 -5.80
CA SER A 140 5.71 -23.52 -6.72
C SER A 140 6.58 -24.50 -5.96
N ILE A 141 6.79 -25.68 -6.53
CA ILE A 141 7.69 -26.68 -5.95
C ILE A 141 9.16 -26.24 -6.10
N LYS A 142 9.48 -25.52 -7.19
CA LYS A 142 10.85 -25.19 -7.61
C LYS A 142 11.33 -23.82 -7.13
N THR A 143 10.42 -22.88 -6.85
CA THR A 143 10.76 -21.51 -6.48
C THR A 143 9.97 -21.07 -5.26
N HIS A 144 10.59 -20.27 -4.41
CA HIS A 144 9.98 -19.76 -3.19
C HIS A 144 9.33 -18.40 -3.44
N ASN A 145 8.15 -18.21 -2.87
CA ASN A 145 7.48 -16.93 -2.70
C ASN A 145 7.31 -16.72 -1.19
N ASP A 146 7.54 -15.51 -0.71
CA ASP A 146 7.28 -15.15 0.68
C ASP A 146 5.76 -15.14 0.95
N LEU A 147 4.97 -14.68 -0.02
CA LEU A 147 3.51 -14.58 0.04
C LEU A 147 2.86 -15.55 -0.96
N ILE A 148 2.42 -16.72 -0.46
CA ILE A 148 1.73 -17.72 -1.27
C ILE A 148 0.25 -17.33 -1.39
N LEU A 149 -0.16 -16.80 -2.54
CA LEU A 149 -1.53 -16.29 -2.76
C LEU A 149 -2.55 -17.36 -3.15
N CYS A 150 -2.07 -18.49 -3.68
CA CYS A 150 -2.89 -19.65 -4.06
C CYS A 150 -2.01 -20.90 -4.23
N LEU A 151 -2.59 -22.08 -4.00
CA LEU A 151 -1.86 -23.36 -3.97
C LEU A 151 -1.66 -24.00 -5.34
N ASP A 152 -2.67 -23.93 -6.20
CA ASP A 152 -2.73 -24.71 -7.43
C ASP A 152 -2.74 -23.85 -8.68
N ASN A 153 -2.50 -24.52 -9.81
CA ASN A 153 -2.45 -23.98 -11.17
C ASN A 153 -3.83 -23.56 -11.69
N SER A 154 -4.67 -22.98 -10.82
CA SER A 154 -5.99 -22.51 -11.20
C SER A 154 -5.78 -21.24 -12.06
N ALA A 155 -5.87 -21.43 -13.38
CA ALA A 155 -5.99 -20.32 -14.32
C ALA A 155 -7.17 -19.39 -13.94
N LEU A 156 -8.09 -19.88 -13.09
CA LEU A 156 -9.23 -19.18 -12.51
C LEU A 156 -8.84 -17.85 -11.86
N HIS A 157 -7.75 -17.80 -11.09
CA HIS A 157 -7.38 -16.57 -10.40
C HIS A 157 -6.47 -15.64 -11.21
N GLY A 158 -5.92 -16.11 -12.34
CA GLY A 158 -4.96 -15.33 -13.12
C GLY A 158 -3.64 -15.02 -12.38
N ILE A 159 -3.35 -15.72 -11.28
CA ILE A 159 -2.11 -15.54 -10.50
C ILE A 159 -0.95 -16.24 -11.21
N ARG A 160 0.21 -15.59 -11.17
CA ARG A 160 1.46 -16.06 -11.79
C ARG A 160 2.36 -16.61 -10.70
N GLN A 161 3.36 -17.40 -11.09
CA GLN A 161 4.31 -17.99 -10.14
C GLN A 161 5.00 -16.89 -9.30
N HIS A 162 5.55 -15.88 -9.95
CA HIS A 162 5.96 -14.62 -9.32
C HIS A 162 5.07 -13.52 -9.91
N HIS A 163 4.12 -13.02 -9.14
CA HIS A 163 3.09 -12.12 -9.66
C HIS A 163 3.45 -10.66 -9.38
N ALA A 164 3.76 -10.35 -8.13
CA ALA A 164 4.15 -9.02 -7.67
C ALA A 164 5.26 -9.11 -6.61
N ALA A 165 6.02 -8.04 -6.46
CA ALA A 165 6.99 -7.83 -5.39
C ALA A 165 6.54 -6.67 -4.52
N PHE A 166 6.77 -6.79 -3.21
CA PHE A 166 6.67 -5.70 -2.25
C PHE A 166 8.06 -5.36 -1.76
N GLN A 167 8.43 -4.08 -1.72
CA GLN A 167 9.75 -3.63 -1.26
C GLN A 167 9.61 -2.39 -0.39
N VAL A 168 10.63 -2.12 0.42
CA VAL A 168 10.76 -0.84 1.14
C VAL A 168 11.38 0.18 0.19
N HIS A 169 10.66 1.28 -0.07
CA HIS A 169 11.15 2.44 -0.80
C HIS A 169 12.05 3.31 0.10
N GLU A 170 12.93 4.10 -0.49
CA GLU A 170 13.77 5.09 0.22
C GLU A 170 12.97 6.12 1.04
N THR A 171 11.67 6.26 0.78
CA THR A 171 10.74 7.09 1.55
C THR A 171 10.24 6.45 2.84
N GLY A 172 10.64 5.22 3.16
CA GLY A 172 10.07 4.46 4.29
C GLY A 172 8.69 3.85 3.98
N ARG A 173 8.24 3.90 2.73
CA ARG A 173 6.93 3.37 2.32
C ARG A 173 7.08 2.05 1.61
N ILE A 174 6.04 1.23 1.64
CA ILE A 174 6.00 0.01 0.82
C ILE A 174 5.73 0.41 -0.63
N LEU A 175 6.54 -0.10 -1.53
CA LEU A 175 6.31 -0.06 -2.97
C LEU A 175 5.85 -1.43 -3.46
N VAL A 176 5.02 -1.43 -4.49
CA VAL A 176 4.57 -2.62 -5.21
C VAL A 176 5.09 -2.58 -6.63
N GLN A 177 5.65 -3.69 -7.10
CA GLN A 177 6.09 -3.87 -8.47
C GLN A 177 5.43 -5.07 -9.11
N LYS A 178 5.00 -4.92 -10.37
CA LYS A 178 4.59 -6.04 -11.22
C LYS A 178 5.81 -6.81 -11.71
N ILE A 179 5.87 -8.12 -11.43
CA ILE A 179 6.98 -9.00 -11.86
C ILE A 179 6.69 -9.66 -13.20
N SER A 180 5.47 -10.17 -13.37
CA SER A 180 5.11 -10.95 -14.56
C SER A 180 4.33 -10.13 -15.55
N ASP A 181 4.82 -10.03 -16.79
CA ASP A 181 4.18 -9.30 -17.89
C ASP A 181 2.71 -9.69 -18.11
N ARG A 182 2.43 -10.98 -17.95
CA ARG A 182 1.11 -11.60 -18.13
C ARG A 182 0.24 -11.58 -16.86
N GLY A 183 0.76 -11.05 -15.76
CA GLY A 183 0.01 -10.82 -14.52
C GLY A 183 -0.72 -9.47 -14.59
N VAL A 184 -1.79 -9.33 -13.81
CA VAL A 184 -2.51 -8.06 -13.66
C VAL A 184 -2.32 -7.61 -12.23
N VAL A 185 -1.63 -6.49 -12.04
CA VAL A 185 -1.50 -5.82 -10.74
C VAL A 185 -2.17 -4.48 -10.88
N GLU A 186 -3.16 -4.20 -10.04
CA GLU A 186 -3.88 -2.93 -10.00
C GLU A 186 -3.87 -2.42 -8.56
N VAL A 187 -3.55 -1.13 -8.38
CA VAL A 187 -3.52 -0.48 -7.07
C VAL A 187 -4.43 0.75 -7.12
N ASP A 188 -5.40 0.82 -6.22
CA ASP A 188 -6.40 1.89 -6.13
C ASP A 188 -7.14 2.18 -7.45
N GLY A 189 -7.34 1.16 -8.30
CA GLY A 189 -7.98 1.29 -9.61
C GLY A 189 -7.01 1.45 -10.79
N ASP A 190 -5.73 1.75 -10.52
CA ASP A 190 -4.71 1.94 -11.55
C ASP A 190 -3.99 0.63 -11.86
N VAL A 191 -4.10 0.15 -13.11
CA VAL A 191 -3.40 -1.05 -13.56
C VAL A 191 -1.93 -0.72 -13.84
N LEU A 192 -1.02 -1.43 -13.18
CA LEU A 192 0.42 -1.23 -13.34
C LEU A 192 0.94 -1.78 -14.67
N GLY A 193 1.66 -0.91 -15.37
CA GLY A 193 2.41 -1.24 -16.58
C GLY A 193 3.63 -2.14 -16.30
N LEU A 194 4.36 -2.47 -17.37
CA LEU A 194 5.63 -3.19 -17.27
C LEU A 194 6.65 -2.31 -16.55
N ARG A 195 7.30 -2.87 -15.53
CA ARG A 195 8.31 -2.18 -14.69
C ARG A 195 7.79 -0.94 -13.95
N GLU A 196 6.49 -0.67 -13.99
CA GLU A 196 5.90 0.39 -13.19
C GLU A 196 5.94 -0.01 -11.72
N LEU A 197 6.33 0.96 -10.90
CA LEU A 197 6.39 0.87 -9.45
C LEU A 197 5.25 1.72 -8.89
N ARG A 198 4.67 1.27 -7.78
CA ARG A 198 3.64 2.03 -7.07
C ARG A 198 3.95 2.08 -5.59
N VAL A 199 4.26 3.27 -5.09
CA VAL A 199 4.41 3.53 -3.67
C VAL A 199 3.03 3.68 -3.02
N LEU A 200 2.83 2.99 -1.90
CA LEU A 200 1.60 3.04 -1.12
C LEU A 200 1.64 4.30 -0.23
N ASN A 201 1.02 5.37 -0.74
CA ASN A 201 1.02 6.70 -0.10
C ASN A 201 -0.16 6.95 0.85
N LYS A 202 -1.11 6.01 0.91
CA LYS A 202 -2.30 6.10 1.76
C LYS A 202 -2.19 5.09 2.90
N HIS A 203 -2.86 5.39 4.00
CA HIS A 203 -2.95 4.46 5.12
C HIS A 203 -3.59 3.13 4.70
N THR A 204 -4.59 3.22 3.83
CA THR A 204 -5.28 2.07 3.25
C THR A 204 -5.29 2.20 1.73
N SER A 205 -4.98 1.11 1.04
CA SER A 205 -5.05 0.99 -0.42
C SER A 205 -5.76 -0.30 -0.82
N SER A 206 -6.38 -0.32 -1.99
CA SER A 206 -6.88 -1.56 -2.58
C SER A 206 -5.86 -2.09 -3.58
N ILE A 207 -5.57 -3.39 -3.53
CA ILE A 207 -4.76 -4.06 -4.53
C ILE A 207 -5.52 -5.22 -5.14
N ARG A 208 -5.41 -5.37 -6.46
CA ARG A 208 -5.89 -6.54 -7.19
C ARG A 208 -4.73 -7.23 -7.88
N LEU A 209 -4.57 -8.52 -7.58
CA LEU A 209 -3.58 -9.41 -8.16
C LEU A 209 -4.35 -10.49 -8.94
N GLY A 210 -4.32 -10.44 -10.26
CA GLY A 210 -5.22 -11.25 -11.09
C GLY A 210 -6.69 -10.98 -10.74
N GLN A 211 -7.40 -12.00 -10.25
CA GLN A 211 -8.78 -11.90 -9.74
C GLN A 211 -8.85 -11.69 -8.23
N LEU A 212 -7.74 -11.76 -7.51
CA LEU A 212 -7.72 -11.68 -6.04
C LEU A 212 -7.63 -10.21 -5.62
N LYS A 213 -8.62 -9.73 -4.87
CA LYS A 213 -8.65 -8.36 -4.33
C LYS A 213 -8.33 -8.38 -2.83
N TYR A 214 -7.42 -7.51 -2.43
CA TYR A 214 -7.02 -7.31 -1.05
C TYR A 214 -7.13 -5.84 -0.67
N GLN A 215 -7.35 -5.61 0.62
CA GLN A 215 -7.16 -4.30 1.24
C GLN A 215 -5.79 -4.32 1.92
N ILE A 216 -4.93 -3.38 1.54
CA ILE A 216 -3.66 -3.13 2.20
C ILE A 216 -3.87 -2.07 3.27
N GLU A 217 -3.31 -2.29 4.45
CA GLU A 217 -3.33 -1.33 5.55
C GLU A 217 -1.96 -1.24 6.22
N TYR A 218 -1.47 -0.01 6.43
CA TYR A 218 -0.34 0.25 7.32
C TYR A 218 -0.78 0.02 8.76
N THR A 219 -0.06 -0.84 9.48
CA THR A 219 -0.49 -1.24 10.83
C THR A 219 -0.26 -0.13 11.85
N ARG A 220 -0.80 -0.29 13.06
CA ARG A 220 -0.48 0.61 14.18
C ARG A 220 1.00 0.63 14.53
N PHE A 221 1.67 -0.52 14.44
CA PHE A 221 3.12 -0.62 14.70
C PHE A 221 3.92 0.23 13.72
N SER A 222 3.49 0.28 12.45
CA SER A 222 4.17 1.09 11.42
C SER A 222 4.13 2.61 11.66
N ALA A 223 3.31 3.09 12.60
CA ALA A 223 3.26 4.49 13.02
C ALA A 223 4.11 4.78 14.28
N THR A 224 4.83 3.79 14.80
CA THR A 224 5.64 3.92 16.01
C THR A 224 7.05 4.40 15.71
N GLN A 225 7.70 4.96 16.73
CA GLN A 225 9.11 5.34 16.68
C GLN A 225 10.03 4.11 16.49
N GLU A 226 9.71 3.00 17.16
CA GLU A 226 10.46 1.73 17.03
C GLU A 226 10.48 1.23 15.58
N HIS A 227 9.32 1.24 14.90
CA HIS A 227 9.26 0.90 13.48
C HIS A 227 10.03 1.89 12.60
N SER A 228 9.95 3.20 12.90
CA SER A 228 10.68 4.23 12.17
C SER A 228 12.20 4.04 12.26
N GLU A 229 12.70 3.59 13.40
CA GLU A 229 14.11 3.24 13.58
C GLU A 229 14.48 1.98 12.78
N ALA A 230 13.67 0.92 12.89
CA ALA A 230 13.89 -0.33 12.16
C ALA A 230 13.88 -0.14 10.62
N ILE A 231 12.95 0.67 10.10
CA ILE A 231 12.87 0.95 8.66
C ILE A 231 14.03 1.84 8.19
N SER A 232 14.48 2.79 9.03
CA SER A 232 15.68 3.59 8.74
C SER A 232 16.92 2.72 8.62
N GLU A 233 17.10 1.77 9.54
CA GLU A 233 18.20 0.81 9.51
C GLU A 233 18.13 -0.08 8.26
N TYR A 234 16.94 -0.61 7.94
CA TYR A 234 16.71 -1.42 6.75
C TYR A 234 17.08 -0.65 5.46
N ILE A 235 16.62 0.60 5.33
CA ILE A 235 16.93 1.47 4.19
C ILE A 235 18.43 1.78 4.13
N GLY A 236 19.04 2.11 5.27
CA GLY A 236 20.47 2.42 5.37
C GLY A 236 21.35 1.26 4.89
N LYS A 237 21.00 0.03 5.28
CA LYS A 237 21.68 -1.19 4.83
C LYS A 237 21.54 -1.42 3.32
N PHE A 238 20.36 -1.18 2.75
CA PHE A 238 20.04 -1.56 1.38
C PHE A 238 20.41 -0.51 0.34
N TYR A 239 20.15 0.77 0.62
CA TYR A 239 20.38 1.86 -0.32
C TYR A 239 21.80 2.44 -0.18
N GLY A 240 22.42 2.40 1.01
CA GLY A 240 23.84 2.79 1.18
C GLY A 240 24.19 4.23 0.74
N HIS A 241 23.22 5.15 0.72
CA HIS A 241 23.42 6.52 0.23
C HIS A 241 24.23 7.36 1.23
N THR A 242 25.07 8.27 0.71
CA THR A 242 25.80 9.26 1.52
C THR A 242 24.88 10.32 2.15
N ASN A 243 23.66 10.50 1.64
CA ASN A 243 22.64 11.41 2.18
C ASN A 243 21.24 10.76 2.07
N PRO A 244 20.86 9.86 2.98
CA PRO A 244 19.52 9.26 2.96
C PRO A 244 18.45 10.33 3.19
N LEU A 245 17.28 10.14 2.59
CA LEU A 245 16.10 10.95 2.90
C LEU A 245 15.79 10.80 4.40
N ASP A 246 15.57 11.93 5.07
CA ASP A 246 15.09 11.92 6.45
C ASP A 246 13.64 11.40 6.47
N ILE A 247 13.44 10.14 6.87
CA ILE A 247 12.13 9.49 6.86
C ILE A 247 11.09 10.19 7.76
N SER A 248 11.53 11.06 8.69
CA SER A 248 10.62 11.90 9.47
C SER A 248 9.88 12.93 8.60
N MET A 249 10.34 13.17 7.37
CA MET A 249 9.68 13.99 6.36
C MET A 249 8.65 13.21 5.55
N THR A 250 8.77 11.88 5.49
CA THR A 250 7.84 10.98 4.82
C THR A 250 7.31 9.89 5.77
N PRO A 251 6.80 10.26 6.97
CA PRO A 251 6.25 9.30 7.92
C PRO A 251 5.19 8.43 7.28
N THR A 252 4.99 7.27 7.90
CA THR A 252 3.95 6.31 7.54
C THR A 252 2.60 7.02 7.36
N PRO A 253 1.88 6.75 6.25
CA PRO A 253 0.57 7.36 6.01
C PRO A 253 -0.41 7.12 7.17
N ALA A 254 -0.93 8.21 7.73
CA ALA A 254 -1.86 8.18 8.85
C ALA A 254 -3.32 8.03 8.39
N LEU A 255 -4.15 7.39 9.21
CA LEU A 255 -5.58 7.25 8.94
C LEU A 255 -6.23 8.63 8.74
N GLY A 256 -6.96 8.80 7.64
CA GLY A 256 -7.65 10.05 7.30
C GLY A 256 -6.78 11.13 6.65
N ASN A 257 -5.45 10.98 6.60
CA ASN A 257 -4.58 11.92 5.89
C ASN A 257 -4.41 11.50 4.42
N THR A 258 -5.22 12.06 3.53
CA THR A 258 -5.21 11.75 2.09
C THR A 258 -5.23 13.00 1.21
N ILE A 259 -4.82 14.15 1.74
CA ILE A 259 -4.85 15.40 0.98
C ILE A 259 -3.93 15.26 -0.23
N GLN A 260 -4.53 15.33 -1.41
CA GLN A 260 -3.86 15.20 -2.69
C GLN A 260 -3.90 16.53 -3.43
N ILE A 261 -2.74 16.99 -3.90
CA ILE A 261 -2.55 18.20 -4.68
C ILE A 261 -1.95 17.77 -6.02
N GLY A 262 -2.75 17.73 -7.08
CA GLY A 262 -2.36 17.11 -8.35
C GLY A 262 -1.99 15.63 -8.16
N GLN A 263 -0.76 15.26 -8.50
CA GLN A 263 -0.22 13.90 -8.30
C GLN A 263 0.45 13.68 -6.93
N TRP A 264 0.53 14.72 -6.09
CA TRP A 264 1.29 14.70 -4.85
C TRP A 264 0.38 14.48 -3.65
N THR A 265 0.65 13.45 -2.86
CA THR A 265 0.02 13.26 -1.55
C THR A 265 0.81 14.00 -0.49
N LEU A 266 0.16 14.84 0.30
CA LEU A 266 0.80 15.52 1.43
C LEU A 266 1.23 14.50 2.48
N SER A 267 2.49 14.59 2.88
CA SER A 267 3.05 13.78 3.95
C SER A 267 2.41 14.10 5.30
N SER A 268 2.31 13.09 6.18
CA SER A 268 1.86 13.28 7.56
C SER A 268 2.82 14.09 8.42
N ALA A 269 4.02 14.44 7.90
CA ALA A 269 4.92 15.41 8.53
C ALA A 269 4.29 16.82 8.63
N GLY A 270 3.25 17.11 7.84
CA GLY A 270 2.53 18.37 7.88
C GLY A 270 3.35 19.56 7.36
N THR A 271 3.19 20.71 7.99
CA THR A 271 3.93 21.93 7.62
C THR A 271 5.32 21.90 8.24
N ILE A 272 6.33 21.75 7.39
CA ILE A 272 7.75 21.70 7.78
C ILE A 272 8.42 23.09 7.75
N GLY A 273 7.78 24.09 7.16
CA GLY A 273 8.31 25.44 7.08
C GLY A 273 7.22 26.48 6.97
N ILE A 274 7.42 27.61 7.64
CA ILE A 274 6.54 28.78 7.56
C ILE A 274 7.40 29.97 7.18
N GLY A 275 7.03 30.63 6.09
CA GLY A 275 7.64 31.90 5.67
C GLY A 275 6.60 33.00 5.62
N GLY A 276 7.04 34.25 5.47
CA GLY A 276 6.13 35.40 5.36
C GLY A 276 5.17 35.37 4.15
N SER A 277 5.33 34.40 3.25
CA SER A 277 4.51 34.24 2.03
C SER A 277 3.66 32.96 2.02
N GLY A 278 3.70 32.13 3.06
CA GLY A 278 2.93 30.90 3.11
C GLY A 278 3.63 29.75 3.84
N ARG A 279 3.15 28.54 3.58
CA ARG A 279 3.57 27.31 4.26
C ARG A 279 4.24 26.35 3.28
N VAL A 280 5.19 25.56 3.77
CA VAL A 280 5.87 24.51 3.03
C VAL A 280 5.56 23.19 3.70
N SER A 281 5.14 22.21 2.91
CA SER A 281 4.88 20.82 3.31
C SER A 281 5.64 19.87 2.40
N VAL A 282 5.68 18.59 2.74
CA VAL A 282 6.31 17.55 1.91
C VAL A 282 5.25 16.85 1.07
N GLY A 283 5.49 16.69 -0.22
CA GLY A 283 4.68 15.91 -1.14
C GLY A 283 5.38 14.64 -1.57
N VAL A 284 4.65 13.54 -1.69
CA VAL A 284 5.15 12.28 -2.24
C VAL A 284 4.18 11.81 -3.32
N ASN A 285 4.68 11.48 -4.51
CA ASN A 285 3.83 10.93 -5.58
C ASN A 285 3.83 9.40 -5.57
N ASN A 286 3.03 8.82 -6.46
CA ASN A 286 2.85 7.37 -6.59
C ASN A 286 4.10 6.61 -7.07
N ARG A 287 5.13 7.31 -7.55
CA ARG A 287 6.43 6.74 -7.94
C ARG A 287 7.46 6.75 -6.81
N GLY A 288 7.19 7.53 -5.76
CA GLY A 288 8.13 7.72 -4.65
C GLY A 288 8.92 9.03 -4.72
N ASP A 289 8.71 9.86 -5.74
CA ASP A 289 9.36 11.16 -5.83
C ASP A 289 8.91 12.05 -4.67
N VAL A 290 9.87 12.78 -4.07
CA VAL A 290 9.65 13.66 -2.92
C VAL A 290 9.89 15.11 -3.32
N VAL A 291 8.94 15.98 -2.98
CA VAL A 291 8.97 17.40 -3.33
C VAL A 291 8.63 18.29 -2.14
N ALA A 292 9.10 19.53 -2.18
CA ALA A 292 8.58 20.58 -1.32
C ALA A 292 7.33 21.22 -1.97
N LEU A 293 6.21 21.20 -1.26
CA LEU A 293 4.96 21.83 -1.65
C LEU A 293 4.79 23.15 -0.92
N LYS A 294 5.00 24.26 -1.64
CA LYS A 294 4.82 25.61 -1.08
C LYS A 294 3.44 26.16 -1.42
N ARG A 295 2.58 26.28 -0.39
CA ARG A 295 1.25 26.89 -0.45
C ARG A 295 1.33 28.39 -0.25
N MET A 296 0.73 29.16 -1.16
CA MET A 296 0.54 30.61 -1.05
C MET A 296 -0.94 30.96 -1.28
N SER A 297 -1.52 31.80 -0.43
CA SER A 297 -2.90 32.25 -0.60
C SER A 297 -2.99 33.37 -1.64
N VAL A 298 -3.91 33.26 -2.60
CA VAL A 298 -4.15 34.26 -3.66
C VAL A 298 -4.61 35.60 -3.09
N ALA A 299 -5.27 35.59 -1.92
CA ALA A 299 -5.71 36.79 -1.20
C ALA A 299 -4.58 37.80 -0.96
N SER A 300 -3.33 37.34 -0.99
CA SER A 300 -2.17 38.09 -0.50
C SER A 300 -1.44 38.95 -1.53
N ASN A 301 -1.65 38.79 -2.86
CA ASN A 301 -1.19 39.66 -3.98
C ASN A 301 -0.81 38.82 -5.23
N ASN A 302 -1.66 38.82 -6.27
CA ASN A 302 -1.45 38.06 -7.50
C ASN A 302 -0.15 38.45 -8.26
N VAL A 303 0.25 39.73 -8.19
CA VAL A 303 1.51 40.21 -8.80
C VAL A 303 2.73 39.54 -8.12
N ALA A 304 2.68 39.33 -6.81
CA ALA A 304 3.76 38.68 -6.07
C ALA A 304 3.86 37.18 -6.43
N ILE A 305 2.73 36.51 -6.64
CA ILE A 305 2.67 35.10 -7.08
C ILE A 305 3.27 34.96 -8.48
N HIS A 306 2.82 35.77 -9.46
CA HIS A 306 3.38 35.73 -10.82
C HIS A 306 4.88 36.09 -10.86
N ARG A 307 5.31 37.08 -10.08
CA ARG A 307 6.73 37.42 -9.97
C ARG A 307 7.53 36.25 -9.41
N ARG A 308 7.02 35.56 -8.38
CA ARG A 308 7.67 34.39 -7.79
C ARG A 308 7.75 33.25 -8.81
N GLN A 309 6.67 32.97 -9.53
CA GLN A 309 6.63 31.96 -10.58
C GLN A 309 7.71 32.23 -11.62
N ARG A 310 7.77 33.44 -12.19
CA ARG A 310 8.77 33.80 -13.20
C ARG A 310 10.21 33.63 -12.69
N ILE A 311 10.48 34.04 -11.46
CA ILE A 311 11.81 33.86 -10.85
C ILE A 311 12.17 32.37 -10.78
N LEU A 312 11.23 31.53 -10.33
CA LEU A 312 11.45 30.11 -10.20
C LEU A 312 11.62 29.43 -11.57
N GLU A 313 10.84 29.83 -12.58
CA GLU A 313 10.99 29.34 -13.96
C GLU A 313 12.37 29.70 -14.53
N THR A 314 12.84 30.93 -14.33
CA THR A 314 14.19 31.34 -14.74
C THR A 314 15.28 30.57 -13.98
N LEU A 315 15.11 30.34 -12.68
CA LEU A 315 16.07 29.55 -11.90
C LEU A 315 16.11 28.09 -12.36
N THR A 316 14.96 27.49 -12.68
CA THR A 316 14.90 26.15 -13.27
C THR A 316 15.68 26.11 -14.58
N GLN A 317 15.41 27.04 -15.50
CA GLN A 317 16.09 27.08 -16.79
C GLN A 317 17.60 27.20 -16.64
N LEU A 318 18.07 28.11 -15.77
CA LEU A 318 19.50 28.29 -15.51
C LEU A 318 20.15 27.05 -14.89
N ALA A 319 19.44 26.34 -13.99
CA ALA A 319 19.93 25.11 -13.38
C ALA A 319 20.01 23.95 -14.38
N ASP A 320 19.04 23.86 -15.28
CA ASP A 320 19.01 22.83 -16.34
C ASP A 320 20.07 23.10 -17.41
N ASP A 321 20.23 24.36 -17.84
CA ASP A 321 21.28 24.76 -18.78
C ASP A 321 22.70 24.51 -18.24
N ALA A 322 22.86 24.57 -16.91
CA ALA A 322 24.13 24.35 -16.21
C ALA A 322 24.35 22.92 -15.72
N ASP A 323 23.38 22.01 -15.89
CA ASP A 323 23.38 20.65 -15.33
C ASP A 323 23.68 20.62 -13.81
N GLU A 324 23.08 21.56 -13.06
CA GLU A 324 23.37 21.77 -11.64
C GLU A 324 22.24 21.26 -10.76
N ASP A 325 22.41 20.07 -10.19
CA ASP A 325 21.40 19.37 -9.38
C ASP A 325 21.12 20.01 -8.01
N ARG A 326 22.02 20.86 -7.50
CA ARG A 326 21.88 21.50 -6.17
C ARG A 326 21.02 22.77 -6.15
N ILE A 327 20.54 23.24 -7.29
CA ILE A 327 19.65 24.41 -7.38
C ILE A 327 18.19 23.96 -7.38
N VAL A 328 17.36 24.65 -6.58
CA VAL A 328 15.92 24.41 -6.51
C VAL A 328 15.23 24.78 -7.83
N ARG A 329 14.49 23.81 -8.38
CA ARG A 329 13.68 23.87 -9.58
C ARG A 329 12.19 23.88 -9.24
N LEU A 330 11.44 24.59 -10.06
CA LEU A 330 9.99 24.48 -10.16
C LEU A 330 9.63 23.33 -11.10
N ILE A 331 8.88 22.35 -10.57
CA ILE A 331 8.34 21.23 -11.34
C ILE A 331 7.00 21.61 -11.97
N GLU A 332 6.09 22.15 -11.17
CA GLU A 332 4.77 22.57 -11.63
C GLU A 332 4.15 23.59 -10.66
N VAL A 333 3.15 24.31 -11.15
CA VAL A 333 2.30 25.20 -10.36
C VAL A 333 0.88 24.67 -10.41
N ILE A 334 0.30 24.37 -9.25
CA ILE A 334 -1.04 23.80 -9.12
C ILE A 334 -1.95 24.83 -8.47
N THR A 335 -3.11 25.08 -9.09
CA THR A 335 -4.16 25.94 -8.53
C THR A 335 -5.53 25.48 -9.00
N ASP A 336 -6.51 25.56 -8.11
CA ASP A 336 -7.92 25.25 -8.42
C ASP A 336 -8.63 26.42 -9.12
N ASP A 337 -7.93 27.54 -9.29
CA ASP A 337 -8.46 28.76 -9.90
C ASP A 337 -7.42 29.40 -10.84
N PRO A 338 -7.25 28.84 -12.05
CA PRO A 338 -6.27 29.33 -13.02
C PRO A 338 -6.55 30.77 -13.49
N ASN A 339 -7.78 31.25 -13.35
CA ASN A 339 -8.17 32.61 -13.71
C ASN A 339 -8.01 33.61 -12.57
N ALA A 340 -7.58 33.17 -11.38
CA ALA A 340 -7.43 33.98 -10.17
C ALA A 340 -8.69 34.81 -9.82
N ALA A 341 -9.88 34.29 -10.14
CA ALA A 341 -11.17 34.92 -9.87
C ALA A 341 -11.58 34.79 -8.39
N ASN A 342 -11.13 33.73 -7.72
CA ASN A 342 -11.36 33.38 -6.34
C ASN A 342 -10.17 33.80 -5.46
N LYS A 343 -10.38 34.88 -4.70
CA LYS A 343 -9.37 35.41 -3.75
C LYS A 343 -9.03 34.43 -2.61
N SER A 344 -9.84 33.41 -2.37
CA SER A 344 -9.59 32.39 -1.35
C SER A 344 -8.84 31.17 -1.90
N ALA A 345 -8.55 31.11 -3.21
CA ALA A 345 -7.80 30.01 -3.79
C ALA A 345 -6.36 29.99 -3.28
N ASP A 346 -5.79 28.79 -3.24
CA ASP A 346 -4.38 28.59 -3.00
C ASP A 346 -3.64 28.31 -4.30
N VAL A 347 -2.38 28.74 -4.34
CA VAL A 347 -1.41 28.36 -5.37
C VAL A 347 -0.33 27.53 -4.71
N TRP A 348 -0.04 26.39 -5.32
CA TRP A 348 0.98 25.45 -4.86
C TRP A 348 2.13 25.43 -5.84
N PHE A 349 3.33 25.76 -5.35
CA PHE A 349 4.56 25.58 -6.09
C PHE A 349 5.18 24.24 -5.70
N VAL A 350 5.42 23.39 -6.69
CA VAL A 350 6.06 22.08 -6.51
C VAL A 350 7.56 22.22 -6.79
N LEU A 351 8.40 21.95 -5.80
CA LEU A 351 9.82 22.28 -5.85
C LEU A 351 10.72 21.07 -5.54
N THR A 352 11.86 20.98 -6.24
CA THR A 352 12.90 19.94 -6.06
C THR A 352 14.31 20.52 -6.29
N PRO A 353 15.41 20.00 -5.71
CA PRO A 353 15.47 18.96 -4.68
C PRO A 353 14.83 19.43 -3.37
N PHE A 354 14.23 18.48 -2.66
CA PHE A 354 13.76 18.67 -1.29
C PHE A 354 14.93 18.49 -0.30
N THR A 355 15.00 19.35 0.71
CA THR A 355 15.88 19.15 1.87
C THR A 355 15.10 19.32 3.18
N PRO A 356 15.27 18.41 4.17
CA PRO A 356 14.59 18.48 5.46
C PRO A 356 15.03 19.68 6.30
N LYS A 357 16.25 20.17 6.07
CA LYS A 357 16.89 21.19 6.90
C LYS A 357 17.52 22.27 6.05
N THR A 358 17.34 23.51 6.50
CA THR A 358 18.03 24.69 5.98
C THR A 358 19.45 24.76 6.54
N LEU A 359 20.33 25.49 5.86
CA LEU A 359 21.69 25.73 6.36
C LEU A 359 21.71 26.37 7.75
N ALA A 360 20.72 27.22 8.07
CA ALA A 360 20.61 27.83 9.40
C ALA A 360 20.33 26.79 10.50
N GLN A 361 19.52 25.77 10.21
CA GLN A 361 19.23 24.69 11.16
C GLN A 361 20.44 23.76 11.38
N TYR A 362 21.33 23.62 10.38
CA TYR A 362 22.58 22.87 10.53
C TYR A 362 23.61 23.56 11.43
N LYS A 363 23.57 24.88 11.57
CA LYS A 363 24.58 25.65 12.34
C LYS A 363 24.28 25.73 13.84
N GLY A 364 23.15 25.18 14.31
CA GLY A 364 22.65 25.41 15.68
C GLY A 364 22.25 26.88 15.91
N PRO A 365 21.61 27.22 17.04
CA PRO A 365 21.51 28.62 17.43
C PRO A 365 22.93 29.16 17.57
N PHE A 366 23.24 30.26 16.89
CA PHE A 366 24.51 30.94 17.06
C PHE A 366 24.80 31.13 18.56
N ALA A 367 25.98 30.70 18.99
CA ALA A 367 26.53 30.95 20.31
C ALA A 367 26.60 32.44 20.63
#